data_AF-A0A2I1H6Z3-F1
#
_entry.id   AF-A0A2I1H6Z3-F1
#
_cell.length_a   1.000
_cell.length_b   1.000
_cell.length_c   1.000
_cell.angle_alpha   90.00
_cell.angle_beta   90.00
_cell.angle_gamma   90.00
#
_symmetry.space_group_name_H-M   'P 1'
#
loop_
_entity.id
_entity.type
_entity.pdbx_description
1 polymer ?
#
loop_
_entity_poly.entity_id
_entity_poly.type
_entity_poly.pdbx_seq_one_letter_code
_entity_poly.pdbx_strand_id
1 'polypeptide(L)'
;MDYLKEKFASLNWNNKIKMALDITSGLEFLHSKEIIHRDLHSKNILVNNGKLLIADFGLSKKLVDANTGSVANIMGIIGYIEPLCFSNKKYYKKDKKSDIYSLGVLLWEISSGQPPFSNYLEDKMLTYRIRFENLREEPIENTPQEYRQLYEKCWNGEPKSRP
;
A
#
# COMPACT_ATOMS: atom_id res chain seq x y z
N MET A 1 -6.44 -9.23 1.92
CA MET A 1 -6.92 -9.36 3.31
C MET A 1 -7.99 -10.46 3.41
N ASP A 2 -7.82 -11.49 4.25
CA ASP A 2 -8.82 -12.58 4.35
C ASP A 2 -10.17 -12.08 4.89
N TYR A 3 -10.12 -11.13 5.84
CA TYR A 3 -11.32 -10.45 6.33
C TYR A 3 -12.13 -9.77 5.22
N LEU A 4 -11.48 -9.10 4.26
CA LEU A 4 -12.18 -8.51 3.11
C LEU A 4 -12.84 -9.61 2.29
N LYS A 5 -12.11 -10.68 1.92
CA LYS A 5 -12.68 -11.78 1.11
C LYS A 5 -13.96 -12.35 1.72
N GLU A 6 -13.99 -12.53 3.04
CA GLU A 6 -15.15 -13.11 3.73
C GLU A 6 -16.31 -12.13 3.93
N LYS A 7 -16.02 -10.86 4.18
CA LYS A 7 -17.04 -9.87 4.59
C LYS A 7 -17.44 -8.90 3.49
N PHE A 8 -16.74 -8.86 2.35
CA PHE A 8 -16.88 -7.80 1.34
C PHE A 8 -18.33 -7.55 0.91
N ALA A 9 -19.10 -8.61 0.64
CA ALA A 9 -20.50 -8.51 0.22
C ALA A 9 -21.42 -7.82 1.25
N SER A 10 -21.00 -7.77 2.53
CA SER A 10 -21.73 -7.11 3.62
C SER A 10 -21.24 -5.70 3.94
N LEU A 11 -20.12 -5.26 3.34
CA LEU A 11 -19.51 -3.96 3.63
C LEU A 11 -20.12 -2.87 2.75
N ASN A 12 -20.74 -1.87 3.38
CA ASN A 12 -21.12 -0.63 2.71
C ASN A 12 -19.96 0.38 2.72
N TRP A 13 -20.14 1.52 2.04
CA TRP A 13 -19.11 2.55 1.94
C TRP A 13 -18.72 3.17 3.28
N ASN A 14 -19.64 3.28 4.25
CA ASN A 14 -19.29 3.75 5.58
C ASN A 14 -18.33 2.78 6.29
N ASN A 15 -18.51 1.47 6.11
CA ASN A 15 -17.57 0.48 6.63
C ASN A 15 -16.20 0.59 5.94
N LYS A 16 -16.19 0.67 4.60
CA LYS A 16 -14.95 0.80 3.81
C LYS A 16 -14.16 2.06 4.18
N ILE A 17 -14.83 3.20 4.32
CA ILE A 17 -14.21 4.47 4.75
C ILE A 17 -13.65 4.33 6.17
N LYS A 18 -14.39 3.71 7.10
CA LYS A 18 -13.87 3.46 8.46
C LYS A 18 -12.61 2.59 8.45
N MET A 19 -12.59 1.54 7.65
CA MET A 19 -11.40 0.68 7.47
C MET A 19 -10.20 1.46 6.94
N ALA A 20 -10.41 2.30 5.92
CA ALA A 20 -9.39 3.19 5.38
C ALA A 20 -8.85 4.18 6.42
N LEU A 21 -9.74 4.78 7.22
CA LEU A 21 -9.38 5.70 8.30
C LEU A 21 -8.57 5.01 9.41
N ASP A 22 -8.92 3.79 9.80
CA ASP A 22 -8.18 3.03 10.80
C ASP A 22 -6.73 2.79 10.38
N ILE A 23 -6.50 2.34 9.14
CA ILE A 23 -5.16 2.14 8.58
C ILE A 23 -4.41 3.48 8.48
N THR A 24 -5.07 4.50 7.93
CA THR A 24 -4.45 5.82 7.72
C THR A 24 -4.04 6.47 9.04
N SER A 25 -4.87 6.37 10.08
CA SER A 25 -4.57 6.89 11.42
C SER A 25 -3.39 6.16 12.05
N GLY A 26 -3.31 4.83 11.88
CA GLY A 26 -2.17 4.04 12.32
C GLY A 26 -0.87 4.47 11.61
N LEU A 27 -0.94 4.69 10.30
CA LEU A 27 0.23 5.08 9.51
C LEU A 27 0.67 6.51 9.85
N GLU A 28 -0.26 7.43 9.99
CA GLU A 28 -0.01 8.81 10.44
C GLU A 28 0.71 8.81 11.80
N PHE A 29 0.26 7.98 12.75
CA PHE A 29 0.92 7.84 14.04
C PHE A 29 2.38 7.39 13.88
N LEU A 30 2.66 6.36 13.07
CA LEU A 30 4.04 5.91 12.81
C LEU A 30 4.89 7.02 12.20
N HIS A 31 4.37 7.70 11.18
CA HIS A 31 5.06 8.78 10.49
C HIS A 31 5.32 9.97 11.41
N SER A 32 4.42 10.27 12.35
CA SER A 32 4.62 11.29 13.39
C SER A 32 5.75 10.96 14.36
N LYS A 33 6.12 9.66 14.48
CA LYS A 33 7.26 9.17 15.27
C LYS A 33 8.51 8.97 14.43
N GLU A 34 8.53 9.47 13.19
CA GLU A 34 9.61 9.27 12.23
C GLU A 34 9.90 7.79 11.95
N ILE A 35 8.89 6.92 12.05
CA ILE A 35 8.97 5.49 11.74
C ILE A 35 8.36 5.26 10.35
N ILE A 36 9.10 4.57 9.50
CA ILE A 36 8.65 4.10 8.19
C ILE A 36 8.37 2.60 8.30
N HIS A 37 7.21 2.15 7.86
CA HIS A 37 6.80 0.74 7.94
C HIS A 37 7.60 -0.14 6.98
N ARG A 38 7.76 0.32 5.72
CA ARG A 38 8.55 -0.29 4.62
C ARG A 38 8.00 -1.59 4.04
N ASP A 39 7.04 -2.23 4.70
CA ASP A 39 6.36 -3.44 4.23
C ASP A 39 4.85 -3.41 4.50
N LEU A 40 4.22 -2.27 4.20
CA LEU A 40 2.79 -2.10 4.44
C LEU A 40 2.00 -2.84 3.35
N HIS A 41 1.19 -3.82 3.74
CA HIS A 41 0.32 -4.58 2.83
C HIS A 41 -0.76 -5.32 3.62
N SER A 42 -1.77 -5.88 2.98
CA SER A 42 -2.93 -6.39 3.71
C SER A 42 -2.71 -7.62 4.59
N LYS A 43 -1.61 -8.36 4.42
CA LYS A 43 -1.22 -9.41 5.39
C LYS A 43 -0.66 -8.85 6.71
N ASN A 44 -0.28 -7.57 6.71
CA ASN A 44 0.25 -6.83 7.87
C ASN A 44 -0.83 -5.91 8.47
N ILE A 45 -2.10 -6.15 8.13
CA ILE A 45 -3.24 -5.47 8.72
C ILE A 45 -4.06 -6.50 9.50
N LEU A 46 -4.14 -6.31 10.81
CA LEU A 46 -4.94 -7.13 11.70
C LEU A 46 -6.33 -6.51 11.88
N VAL A 47 -7.31 -7.37 12.16
CA VAL A 47 -8.68 -6.95 12.48
C VAL A 47 -8.99 -7.35 13.91
N ASN A 48 -9.31 -6.37 14.75
CA ASN A 48 -9.72 -6.57 16.13
C ASN A 48 -11.09 -5.93 16.35
N ASN A 49 -12.14 -6.74 16.52
CA ASN A 49 -13.52 -6.27 16.69
C ASN A 49 -13.96 -5.26 15.61
N GLY A 50 -13.61 -5.53 14.35
CA GLY A 50 -13.91 -4.67 13.21
C GLY A 50 -13.05 -3.41 13.09
N LYS A 51 -12.08 -3.20 13.99
CA LYS A 51 -11.06 -2.15 13.89
C LYS A 51 -9.81 -2.69 13.20
N LEU A 52 -9.27 -1.95 12.25
CA LEU A 52 -8.04 -2.34 11.55
C LEU A 52 -6.80 -1.78 12.26
N LEU A 53 -5.74 -2.59 12.33
CA LEU A 53 -4.50 -2.26 13.03
C LEU A 53 -3.30 -2.64 12.15
N ILE A 54 -2.33 -1.75 12.04
CA ILE A 54 -1.05 -2.05 11.37
C ILE A 54 -0.20 -2.94 12.29
N ALA A 55 0.40 -3.98 11.73
CA ALA A 55 1.25 -4.94 12.41
C ALA A 55 2.51 -5.26 11.58
N ASP A 56 3.38 -6.08 12.15
CA ASP A 56 4.68 -6.50 11.59
C ASP A 56 5.65 -5.34 11.29
N PHE A 57 6.37 -4.96 12.35
CA PHE A 57 7.39 -3.92 12.29
C PHE A 57 8.80 -4.46 12.01
N GLY A 58 8.94 -5.71 11.56
CA GLY A 58 10.25 -6.37 11.38
C GLY A 58 11.16 -5.67 10.37
N LEU A 59 10.58 -5.00 9.36
CA LEU A 59 11.31 -4.21 8.37
C LEU A 59 11.27 -2.70 8.63
N SER A 60 10.55 -2.27 9.66
CA SER A 60 10.38 -0.87 10.00
C SER A 60 11.71 -0.22 10.42
N LYS A 61 11.85 1.07 10.11
CA LYS A 61 13.05 1.83 10.48
C LYS A 61 12.68 3.25 10.90
N LYS A 62 13.45 3.80 11.84
CA LYS A 62 13.47 5.26 12.03
C LYS A 62 14.11 5.93 10.82
N LEU A 63 13.61 7.10 10.44
CA LEU A 63 14.08 7.85 9.27
C LEU A 63 15.59 8.13 9.31
N VAL A 64 16.13 8.39 10.51
CA VAL A 64 17.56 8.63 10.77
C VAL A 64 18.45 7.41 10.53
N ASP A 65 17.90 6.20 10.65
CA ASP A 65 18.63 4.93 10.47
C ASP A 65 18.44 4.34 9.05
N ALA A 66 17.60 4.99 8.24
CA ALA A 66 17.34 4.60 6.87
C ALA A 66 18.42 5.08 5.88
N ASN A 67 19.65 5.35 6.33
CA ASN A 67 20.69 6.03 5.53
C ASN A 67 21.39 5.17 4.47
N THR A 68 21.12 3.87 4.42
CA THR A 68 21.67 2.99 3.39
C THR A 68 20.55 2.25 2.66
N GLY A 69 20.58 2.26 1.33
CA GLY A 69 19.80 1.32 0.52
C GLY A 69 20.07 -0.11 0.99
N SER A 70 19.03 -0.94 1.07
CA SER A 70 19.13 -2.28 1.64
C SER A 70 18.43 -3.29 0.76
N VAL A 71 18.87 -4.54 0.79
CA VAL A 71 18.23 -5.65 0.05
C VAL A 71 16.74 -5.79 0.42
N ALA A 72 16.35 -5.35 1.63
CA ALA A 72 14.95 -5.28 2.07
C ALA A 72 14.05 -4.32 1.26
N ASN A 73 14.58 -3.57 0.29
CA ASN A 73 13.77 -2.68 -0.54
C ASN A 73 12.82 -3.44 -1.49
N ILE A 74 13.16 -4.68 -1.88
CA ILE A 74 12.32 -5.56 -2.70
C ILE A 74 11.64 -6.64 -1.85
N MET A 75 11.86 -6.66 -0.54
CA MET A 75 11.05 -7.50 0.34
C MET A 75 9.63 -6.92 0.41
N GLY A 76 8.65 -7.82 0.45
CA GLY A 76 7.23 -7.50 0.49
C GLY A 76 6.45 -8.11 -0.67
N ILE A 77 5.16 -7.77 -0.74
CA ILE A 77 4.26 -8.20 -1.81
C ILE A 77 4.33 -7.21 -2.98
N ILE A 78 4.69 -7.70 -4.18
CA ILE A 78 4.99 -6.88 -5.39
C ILE A 78 4.02 -5.73 -5.62
N GLY A 79 2.70 -5.98 -5.51
CA GLY A 79 1.68 -4.96 -5.76
C GLY A 79 1.74 -3.74 -4.83
N TYR A 80 2.28 -3.89 -3.63
CA TYR A 80 2.39 -2.83 -2.62
C TYR A 80 3.75 -2.15 -2.61
N ILE A 81 4.73 -2.71 -3.31
CA ILE A 81 6.08 -2.16 -3.37
C ILE A 81 6.06 -0.98 -4.34
N GLU A 82 6.54 0.18 -3.89
CA GLU A 82 6.56 1.34 -4.75
C GLU A 82 7.46 1.16 -5.99
N PRO A 83 7.13 1.79 -7.13
CA PRO A 83 7.72 1.42 -8.41
C PRO A 83 9.23 1.64 -8.43
N LEU A 84 9.73 2.73 -7.85
CA LEU A 84 11.15 3.11 -7.89
C LEU A 84 12.08 2.05 -7.27
N CYS A 85 11.57 1.21 -6.36
CA CYS A 85 12.32 0.09 -5.78
C CYS A 85 12.79 -0.92 -6.86
N PHE A 86 12.08 -1.02 -7.98
CA PHE A 86 12.43 -1.96 -9.06
C PHE A 86 13.56 -1.45 -9.97
N SER A 87 13.79 -0.13 -10.04
CA SER A 87 14.84 0.46 -10.89
C SER A 87 16.23 0.51 -10.23
N ASN A 88 16.31 0.78 -8.93
CA ASN A 88 17.60 0.98 -8.26
C ASN A 88 17.67 0.20 -6.95
N LYS A 89 17.44 -1.11 -7.09
CA LYS A 89 17.26 -2.13 -6.05
C LYS A 89 18.19 -1.99 -4.83
N LYS A 90 19.45 -1.61 -5.05
CA LYS A 90 20.49 -1.52 -4.01
C LYS A 90 20.62 -0.14 -3.35
N TYR A 91 20.17 0.92 -4.02
CA TYR A 91 20.45 2.31 -3.62
C TYR A 91 19.20 3.12 -3.28
N TYR A 92 18.02 2.68 -3.72
CA TYR A 92 16.79 3.39 -3.41
C TYR A 92 16.54 3.40 -1.90
N LYS A 93 16.20 4.56 -1.33
CA LYS A 93 15.87 4.69 0.10
C LYS A 93 14.36 4.82 0.20
N LYS A 94 13.71 3.79 0.76
CA LYS A 94 12.29 3.90 1.15
C LYS A 94 12.15 5.00 2.21
N ASP A 95 11.11 5.81 2.07
CA ASP A 95 10.75 6.89 2.98
C ASP A 95 9.25 6.84 3.31
N LYS A 96 8.71 7.88 3.93
CA LYS A 96 7.28 7.97 4.24
C LYS A 96 6.41 7.84 2.97
N LYS A 97 6.86 8.37 1.83
CA LYS A 97 6.14 8.30 0.55
C LYS A 97 6.09 6.87 -0.01
N SER A 98 7.03 6.01 0.37
CA SER A 98 6.94 4.56 0.11
C SER A 98 5.72 3.94 0.78
N ASP A 99 5.50 4.25 2.06
CA ASP A 99 4.32 3.73 2.77
C ASP A 99 3.02 4.34 2.22
N ILE A 100 3.04 5.61 1.77
CA ILE A 100 1.88 6.24 1.13
C ILE A 100 1.51 5.53 -0.18
N TYR A 101 2.49 5.06 -0.97
CA TYR A 101 2.19 4.24 -2.14
C TYR A 101 1.45 2.96 -1.74
N SER A 102 1.99 2.24 -0.75
CA SER A 102 1.39 1.01 -0.24
C SER A 102 -0.01 1.25 0.35
N LEU A 103 -0.23 2.39 1.01
CA LEU A 103 -1.54 2.82 1.47
C LEU A 103 -2.50 3.00 0.30
N GLY A 104 -2.09 3.65 -0.80
CA GLY A 104 -2.92 3.77 -2.01
C GLY A 104 -3.39 2.41 -2.54
N VAL A 105 -2.50 1.43 -2.58
CA VAL A 105 -2.84 0.06 -2.98
C VAL A 105 -3.82 -0.60 -2.00
N LEU A 106 -3.64 -0.41 -0.69
CA LEU A 106 -4.60 -0.88 0.33
C LEU A 106 -5.98 -0.23 0.19
N LEU A 107 -6.03 1.07 -0.11
CA LEU A 107 -7.28 1.78 -0.31
C LEU A 107 -8.02 1.23 -1.52
N TRP A 108 -7.31 0.92 -2.61
CA TRP A 108 -7.87 0.23 -3.77
C TRP A 108 -8.33 -1.20 -3.43
N GLU A 109 -7.55 -1.97 -2.66
CA GLU A 109 -7.98 -3.32 -2.24
C GLU A 109 -9.27 -3.27 -1.39
N ILE A 110 -9.45 -2.24 -0.56
CA ILE A 110 -10.68 -2.03 0.21
C ILE A 110 -11.86 -1.69 -0.73
N SER A 111 -11.65 -0.93 -1.80
CA SER A 111 -12.72 -0.62 -2.75
C SER A 111 -13.09 -1.84 -3.58
N SER A 112 -12.10 -2.62 -4.05
CA SER A 112 -12.25 -3.77 -4.95
C SER A 112 -12.66 -5.06 -4.24
N GLY A 113 -12.22 -5.26 -2.99
CA GLY A 113 -12.33 -6.54 -2.29
C GLY A 113 -11.37 -7.61 -2.81
N GLN A 114 -10.45 -7.25 -3.71
CA GLN A 114 -9.57 -8.17 -4.42
C GLN A 114 -8.10 -7.86 -4.17
N PRO A 115 -7.22 -8.87 -4.05
CA PRO A 115 -5.78 -8.64 -3.97
C PRO A 115 -5.26 -7.88 -5.20
N PRO A 116 -4.29 -6.95 -5.04
CA PRO A 116 -3.72 -6.24 -6.18
C PRO A 116 -2.99 -7.21 -7.11
N PHE A 117 -3.13 -6.94 -8.40
CA PHE A 117 -2.57 -7.63 -9.54
C PHE A 117 -2.94 -9.11 -9.61
N SER A 118 -4.14 -9.47 -9.16
CA SER A 118 -4.65 -10.86 -9.20
C SER A 118 -4.74 -11.43 -10.62
N ASN A 119 -4.90 -10.59 -11.64
CA ASN A 119 -4.92 -10.99 -13.04
C ASN A 119 -3.52 -11.18 -13.65
N TYR A 120 -2.45 -10.85 -12.90
CA TYR A 120 -1.07 -10.84 -13.37
C TYR A 120 -0.19 -11.85 -12.60
N LEU A 121 -0.77 -12.84 -11.93
CA LEU A 121 -0.03 -13.80 -11.10
C LEU A 121 1.05 -14.57 -11.88
N GLU A 122 0.85 -14.78 -13.17
CA GLU A 122 1.80 -15.47 -14.07
C GLU A 122 2.69 -14.50 -14.87
N ASP A 123 2.48 -13.19 -14.75
CA ASP A 123 3.25 -12.18 -15.49
C ASP A 123 4.65 -11.99 -14.89
N LYS A 124 5.63 -12.66 -15.49
CA LYS A 124 7.04 -12.54 -15.14
C LYS A 124 7.60 -11.11 -15.31
N MET A 125 6.91 -10.26 -16.07
CA MET A 125 7.29 -8.87 -16.32
C MET A 125 6.51 -7.87 -15.45
N LEU A 126 5.68 -8.32 -14.49
CA LEU A 126 4.83 -7.43 -13.68
C LEU A 126 5.62 -6.27 -13.04
N THR A 127 6.78 -6.55 -12.43
CA THR A 127 7.62 -5.51 -11.81
C THR A 127 8.14 -4.48 -12.83
N TYR A 128 8.42 -4.91 -14.06
CA TYR A 128 8.82 -4.04 -15.16
C TYR A 128 7.64 -3.15 -15.57
N ARG A 129 6.44 -3.73 -15.76
CA ARG A 129 5.25 -2.97 -16.15
C ARG A 129 4.85 -1.93 -15.11
N ILE A 130 4.87 -2.30 -13.83
CA ILE A 130 4.58 -1.36 -12.72
C ILE A 130 5.57 -0.18 -12.75
N ARG A 131 6.85 -0.45 -12.99
CA ARG A 131 7.92 0.57 -12.97
C ARG A 131 7.95 1.45 -14.21
N PHE A 132 7.93 0.85 -15.39
CA PHE A 132 8.31 1.49 -16.65
C PHE A 132 7.11 1.76 -17.56
N GLU A 133 6.03 0.98 -17.44
CA GLU A 133 4.77 1.19 -18.17
C GLU A 133 3.72 1.91 -17.30
N ASN A 134 4.06 2.20 -16.04
CA ASN A 134 3.17 2.76 -15.04
C ASN A 134 1.87 1.95 -14.87
N LEU A 135 1.94 0.62 -15.01
CA LEU A 135 0.81 -0.26 -14.80
C LEU A 135 0.25 -0.08 -13.38
N ARG A 136 -1.05 0.16 -13.29
CA ARG A 136 -1.83 0.27 -12.05
C ARG A 136 -3.09 -0.56 -12.19
N GLU A 137 -3.77 -0.77 -11.06
CA GLU A 137 -5.07 -1.41 -11.08
C GLU A 137 -6.13 -0.54 -11.73
N GLU A 138 -7.11 -1.20 -12.34
CA GLU A 138 -8.25 -0.52 -12.94
C GLU A 138 -9.19 0.04 -11.85
N PRO A 139 -9.81 1.21 -12.10
CA PRO A 139 -10.81 1.75 -11.20
C PRO A 139 -12.01 0.81 -11.04
N ILE A 140 -12.48 0.67 -9.81
CA ILE A 140 -13.64 -0.17 -9.50
C ILE A 140 -14.92 0.64 -9.66
N GLU A 141 -15.85 0.10 -10.45
CA GLU A 141 -17.18 0.69 -10.64
C GLU A 141 -17.87 0.95 -9.29
N ASN A 142 -18.63 2.04 -9.20
CA ASN A 142 -19.32 2.48 -7.96
C ASN A 142 -18.41 2.88 -6.79
N THR A 143 -17.10 3.07 -7.04
CA THR A 143 -16.22 3.74 -6.08
C THR A 143 -16.48 5.26 -6.06
N PRO A 144 -16.73 5.87 -4.89
CA PRO A 144 -16.86 7.32 -4.74
C PRO A 144 -15.66 8.04 -5.36
N GLN A 145 -15.94 9.09 -6.12
CA GLN A 145 -14.94 9.77 -6.94
C GLN A 145 -13.78 10.30 -6.09
N GLU A 146 -14.06 10.86 -4.92
CA GLU A 146 -13.07 11.41 -4.01
C GLU A 146 -12.16 10.32 -3.44
N TYR A 147 -12.73 9.15 -3.10
CA TYR A 147 -11.97 8.01 -2.62
C TYR A 147 -11.05 7.46 -3.72
N ARG A 148 -11.55 7.42 -4.96
CA ARG A 148 -10.75 7.06 -6.13
C ARG A 148 -9.58 8.00 -6.35
N GLN A 149 -9.86 9.30 -6.42
CA GLN A 149 -8.84 10.33 -6.60
C GLN A 149 -7.78 10.26 -5.50
N LEU A 150 -8.18 9.96 -4.26
CA LEU A 150 -7.26 9.81 -3.14
C LEU A 150 -6.29 8.64 -3.36
N TYR A 151 -6.78 7.42 -3.60
CA TYR A 151 -5.88 6.28 -3.78
C TYR A 151 -5.02 6.43 -5.05
N GLU A 152 -5.56 7.05 -6.10
CA GLU A 152 -4.83 7.34 -7.33
C GLU A 152 -3.68 8.33 -7.11
N LYS A 153 -3.90 9.32 -6.23
CA LYS A 153 -2.86 10.25 -5.81
C LYS A 153 -1.80 9.55 -4.94
N CYS A 154 -2.22 8.66 -4.04
CA CYS A 154 -1.33 7.91 -3.16
C CYS A 154 -0.35 7.00 -3.92
N TRP A 155 -0.80 6.28 -4.94
CA TRP A 155 0.06 5.33 -5.69
C TRP A 155 0.76 5.95 -6.92
N ASN A 156 0.90 7.28 -6.95
CA ASN A 156 1.55 7.98 -8.06
C ASN A 156 2.98 7.46 -8.27
N GLY A 157 3.39 7.31 -9.53
CA GLY A 157 4.73 6.85 -9.88
C GLY A 157 5.86 7.74 -9.36
N GLU A 158 5.59 9.05 -9.22
CA GLU A 158 6.51 10.04 -8.66
C GLU A 158 6.24 10.23 -7.15
N PRO A 159 7.17 9.84 -6.24
CA PRO A 159 6.96 9.96 -4.80
C PRO A 159 6.62 11.37 -4.31
N LYS A 160 7.21 12.40 -4.93
CA LYS A 160 6.96 13.80 -4.55
C LYS A 160 5.54 14.27 -4.82
N SER A 161 4.83 13.60 -5.73
CA SER A 161 3.45 13.91 -6.11
C SER A 161 2.41 13.26 -5.17
N ARG A 162 2.85 12.33 -4.32
CA ARG A 162 2.00 11.65 -3.34
C ARG A 162 1.73 12.61 -2.16
N PRO A 163 0.53 12.55 -1.52
CA PRO A 163 0.21 13.38 -0.36
C PRO A 163 1.19 13.15 0.79
#